data_AF-A0A5E4HJX7-F1
#
_entry.id   AF-A0A5E4HJX7-F1
#
_cell.length_a   1.000
_cell.length_b   1.000
_cell.length_c   1.000
_cell.angle_alpha   90.00
_cell.angle_beta   90.00
_cell.angle_gamma   90.00
#
_symmetry.space_group_name_H-M   'P 1'
#
loop_
_entity.id
_entity.type
_entity.pdbx_description
1 polymer ?
#
loop_
_entity_poly.entity_id
_entity_poly.type
_entity_poly.pdbx_seq_one_letter_code
_entity_poly.pdbx_strand_id
1 'polypeptide(L)'
;MRDVYFYKGRALFSHDGEDIPEAHKREFRHAVDAKEEKNKSKVKTMDMQTAVWQTANNGTKFASVGKTTRELPAGEYIFEEDSNGRTWASKQKSITDNLIDLPGLPTQFILDQINMFWSKGEEYAKYGWLQKRGILLYGDPGCGKTSIIALLKRQLIGLNGLIFGMGEGGYSQLTGGLKEVRDTEPERPVMTVVEDIETYLEGSNGSNVARQEKDALALYDGENQINNVVHIATTNKPDVVADRFMKRPGRFDLVIGLHSPTEAARRVYLESICKGNISEAQIDEIVTASKGLSLAYMREIASTYLVLGIPLQETIARLRKNSKQNFTKTNKEGFEVGFGLNKE
;
A
#
# COMPACT_ATOMS: atom_id res chain seq x y z
N MET A 1 54.16 5.80 -10.07
CA MET A 1 53.60 5.41 -8.75
C MET A 1 54.77 5.34 -7.79
N ARG A 2 54.69 5.98 -6.62
CA ARG A 2 55.70 5.77 -5.56
C ARG A 2 55.19 4.61 -4.73
N ASP A 3 55.96 3.53 -4.65
CA ASP A 3 55.59 2.38 -3.83
C ASP A 3 55.79 2.73 -2.36
N VAL A 4 54.73 2.62 -1.55
CA VAL A 4 54.74 2.92 -0.12
C VAL A 4 54.82 1.59 0.65
N TYR A 5 55.85 1.43 1.48
CA TYR A 5 56.07 0.20 2.25
C TYR A 5 55.91 0.43 3.75
N PHE A 6 55.32 -0.55 4.46
CA PHE A 6 55.01 -0.49 5.89
C PHE A 6 55.71 -1.61 6.66
N TYR A 7 56.43 -1.30 7.74
CA TYR A 7 57.04 -2.29 8.65
C TYR A 7 56.72 -1.96 10.11
N LYS A 8 56.30 -2.97 10.88
CA LYS A 8 55.86 -2.85 12.29
C LYS A 8 54.88 -1.68 12.54
N GLY A 9 54.00 -1.40 11.58
CA GLY A 9 52.93 -0.40 11.72
C GLY A 9 53.34 1.05 11.49
N ARG A 10 54.55 1.34 11.01
CA ARG A 10 54.97 2.67 10.56
C ARG A 10 55.18 2.69 9.05
N ALA A 11 54.75 3.78 8.39
CA ALA A 11 55.04 4.04 6.98
C ALA A 11 56.52 4.41 6.84
N LEU A 12 57.27 3.67 6.02
CA LEU A 12 58.62 4.04 5.65
C LEU A 12 58.55 4.73 4.28
N PHE A 13 58.91 6.01 4.27
CA PHE A 13 59.13 6.75 3.03
C PHE A 13 60.63 6.70 2.75
N SER A 14 61.05 6.43 1.50
CA SER A 14 62.40 6.82 1.10
C SER A 14 62.38 8.34 0.95
N HIS A 15 62.79 9.05 2.00
CA HIS A 15 63.29 10.41 1.80
C HIS A 15 64.70 10.24 1.21
N ASP A 16 64.91 10.85 0.04
CA ASP A 16 66.20 10.97 -0.64
C ASP A 16 66.74 9.78 -1.45
N GLY A 17 65.84 9.04 -2.12
CA GLY A 17 66.20 8.31 -3.35
C GLY A 17 67.18 7.13 -3.21
N GLU A 18 67.48 6.67 -2.00
CA GLU A 18 68.23 5.41 -1.82
C GLU A 18 67.31 4.18 -1.91
N ASP A 19 67.72 3.23 -2.75
CA ASP A 19 67.04 1.94 -2.97
C ASP A 19 67.05 1.08 -1.70
N ILE A 20 65.89 0.53 -1.32
CA ILE A 20 65.78 -0.41 -0.19
C ILE A 20 66.59 -1.68 -0.55
N PRO A 21 67.49 -2.18 0.33
CA PRO A 21 68.28 -3.38 0.04
C PRO A 21 67.39 -4.61 -0.26
N GLU A 22 67.73 -5.39 -1.29
CA GLU A 22 66.92 -6.53 -1.78
C GLU A 22 66.56 -7.57 -0.72
N ALA A 23 67.42 -7.75 0.30
CA ALA A 23 67.14 -8.65 1.42
C ALA A 23 65.85 -8.28 2.18
N HIS A 24 65.52 -6.99 2.26
CA HIS A 24 64.32 -6.53 2.94
C HIS A 24 63.08 -6.62 2.04
N LYS A 25 63.19 -6.46 0.71
CA LYS A 25 62.03 -6.53 -0.20
C LYS A 25 61.31 -7.88 -0.17
N ARG A 26 62.02 -8.98 0.11
CA ARG A 26 61.47 -10.34 0.22
C ARG A 26 60.57 -10.55 1.45
N GLU A 27 60.94 -10.00 2.61
CA GLU A 27 60.10 -10.06 3.82
C GLU A 27 58.83 -9.21 3.70
N PHE A 28 58.90 -8.08 2.98
CA PHE A 28 57.74 -7.19 2.79
C PHE A 28 56.67 -7.79 1.87
N ARG A 29 57.04 -8.48 0.78
CA ARG A 29 56.08 -9.14 -0.12
C ARG A 29 55.24 -10.19 0.62
N HIS A 30 55.88 -11.05 1.41
CA HIS A 30 55.18 -12.07 2.21
C HIS A 30 54.25 -11.48 3.28
N ALA A 31 54.59 -10.31 3.85
CA ALA A 31 53.76 -9.64 4.84
C ALA A 31 52.53 -8.93 4.22
N VAL A 32 52.64 -8.44 2.98
CA VAL A 32 51.52 -7.83 2.23
C VAL A 32 50.52 -8.91 1.82
N ASP A 33 50.98 -10.03 1.28
CA ASP A 33 50.09 -11.13 0.85
C ASP A 33 49.37 -11.79 2.03
N ALA A 34 50.05 -11.99 3.16
CA ALA A 34 49.46 -12.57 4.37
C ALA A 34 48.47 -11.63 5.10
N LYS A 35 48.60 -10.30 4.92
CA LYS A 35 47.60 -9.33 5.41
C LYS A 35 46.45 -9.16 4.43
N GLU A 36 46.67 -9.21 3.12
CA GLU A 36 45.59 -9.14 2.13
C GLU A 36 44.62 -10.32 2.24
N GLU A 37 45.11 -11.55 2.45
CA GLU A 37 44.21 -12.71 2.59
C GLU A 37 43.43 -12.71 3.93
N LYS A 38 44.04 -12.22 5.02
CA LYS A 38 43.33 -12.08 6.31
C LYS A 38 42.43 -10.85 6.39
N ASN A 39 42.63 -9.82 5.57
CA ASN A 39 41.70 -8.68 5.47
C ASN A 39 40.58 -8.90 4.44
N LYS A 40 40.77 -9.69 3.37
CA LYS A 40 39.70 -9.98 2.39
C LYS A 40 38.50 -10.72 3.00
N SER A 41 38.66 -11.41 4.13
CA SER A 41 37.57 -12.07 4.87
C SER A 41 36.98 -11.24 6.03
N LYS A 42 37.50 -10.03 6.31
CA LYS A 42 37.02 -9.17 7.41
C LYS A 42 36.94 -7.66 7.12
N VAL A 43 37.00 -7.23 5.85
CA VAL A 43 36.41 -5.94 5.49
C VAL A 43 34.89 -6.14 5.42
N LYS A 44 34.23 -6.10 6.58
CA LYS A 44 32.92 -5.45 6.62
C LYS A 44 33.20 -4.06 6.06
N THR A 45 32.74 -3.77 4.84
CA THR A 45 32.63 -2.42 4.34
C THR A 45 31.92 -1.62 5.43
N MET A 46 32.68 -0.86 6.21
CA MET A 46 32.15 0.25 6.99
C MET A 46 31.55 1.16 5.93
N ASP A 47 30.23 1.12 5.81
CA ASP A 47 29.46 2.00 4.96
C ASP A 47 29.73 3.42 5.46
N MET A 48 30.71 4.09 4.85
CA MET A 48 31.02 5.49 5.12
C MET A 48 29.71 6.24 4.86
N GLN A 49 29.15 6.87 5.89
CA GLN A 49 28.04 7.81 5.74
C GLN A 49 28.53 8.99 4.90
N THR A 50 28.52 8.86 3.58
CA THR A 50 28.85 9.95 2.68
C THR A 50 27.62 10.83 2.57
N ALA A 51 27.66 11.98 3.25
CA ALA A 51 26.69 13.01 3.01
C ALA A 51 26.75 13.45 1.53
N VAL A 52 25.60 13.70 0.92
CA VAL A 52 25.49 14.19 -0.46
C VAL A 52 24.71 15.51 -0.48
N TRP A 53 24.81 16.26 -1.57
CA TRP A 53 24.07 17.51 -1.74
C TRP A 53 22.74 17.26 -2.42
N GLN A 54 21.63 17.58 -1.75
CA GLN A 54 20.32 17.75 -2.37
C GLN A 54 20.24 19.14 -2.99
N THR A 55 19.76 19.22 -4.23
CA THR A 55 19.51 20.49 -4.92
C THR A 55 18.02 20.84 -4.84
N ALA A 56 17.70 22.08 -4.49
CA ALA A 56 16.34 22.63 -4.47
C ALA A 56 16.25 23.91 -5.31
N ASN A 57 15.03 24.34 -5.63
CA ASN A 57 14.73 25.54 -6.42
C ASN A 57 15.53 25.61 -7.74
N ASN A 58 15.43 24.57 -8.58
CA ASN A 58 16.13 24.48 -9.87
C ASN A 58 17.66 24.65 -9.75
N GLY A 59 18.26 24.14 -8.67
CA GLY A 59 19.72 24.16 -8.48
C GLY A 59 20.27 25.46 -7.89
N THR A 60 19.41 26.34 -7.36
CA THR A 60 19.86 27.58 -6.69
C THR A 60 20.08 27.41 -5.19
N LYS A 61 19.56 26.35 -4.59
CA LYS A 61 19.75 26.02 -3.17
C LYS A 61 20.30 24.61 -3.03
N PHE A 62 21.26 24.43 -2.12
CA PHE A 62 21.91 23.14 -1.84
C PHE A 62 21.82 22.85 -0.35
N ALA A 63 21.42 21.62 0.01
CA ALA A 63 21.39 21.15 1.39
C ALA A 63 22.17 19.84 1.51
N SER A 64 23.04 19.73 2.51
CA SER A 64 23.72 18.46 2.80
C SER A 64 22.72 17.50 3.43
N VAL A 65 22.63 16.29 2.89
CA VAL A 65 21.76 15.21 3.36
C VAL A 65 22.59 13.96 3.62
N GLY A 66 22.06 13.05 4.43
CA GLY A 66 22.73 11.79 4.72
C GLY A 66 22.73 10.81 3.53
N LYS A 67 22.62 9.52 3.83
CA LYS A 67 22.54 8.48 2.80
C LYS A 67 21.27 8.66 1.95
N THR A 68 21.43 8.63 0.63
CA THR A 68 20.33 8.75 -0.34
C THR A 68 20.10 7.43 -1.06
N THR A 69 18.87 7.25 -1.56
CA THR A 69 18.48 6.19 -2.48
C THR A 69 17.84 6.84 -3.71
N ARG A 70 17.97 6.19 -4.87
CA ARG A 70 17.33 6.66 -6.12
C ARG A 70 15.87 6.25 -6.22
N GLU A 71 15.52 5.15 -5.58
CA GLU A 71 14.18 4.56 -5.62
C GLU A 71 13.75 4.22 -4.19
N LEU A 72 12.45 4.37 -3.94
CA LEU A 72 11.82 3.86 -2.75
C LEU A 72 11.74 2.33 -2.84
N PRO A 73 12.12 1.62 -1.76
CA PRO A 73 11.84 0.19 -1.66
C PRO A 73 10.34 -0.08 -1.86
N ALA A 74 9.99 -1.22 -2.46
CA ALA A 74 8.59 -1.63 -2.51
C ALA A 74 7.95 -1.62 -1.11
N GLY A 75 6.71 -1.15 -1.03
CA GLY A 75 5.99 -1.08 0.24
C GLY A 75 4.89 -0.04 0.27
N GLU A 76 4.36 0.11 1.47
CA GLU A 76 3.33 1.08 1.82
C GLU A 76 3.95 2.29 2.53
N TYR A 77 3.46 3.47 2.20
CA TYR A 77 3.99 4.75 2.62
C TYR A 77 2.87 5.74 2.90
N ILE A 78 3.16 6.75 3.71
CA ILE A 78 2.39 8.00 3.77
C ILE A 78 3.37 9.16 3.51
N PHE A 79 2.87 10.25 2.95
CA PHE A 79 3.64 11.48 2.86
C PHE A 79 3.49 12.28 4.14
N GLU A 80 4.61 12.80 4.63
CA GLU A 80 4.70 13.71 5.76
C GLU A 80 5.45 14.97 5.32
N GLU A 81 5.19 16.08 6.00
CA GLU A 81 5.80 17.37 5.70
C GLU A 81 6.26 18.03 7.00
N ASP A 82 7.45 18.61 7.02
CA ASP A 82 7.91 19.41 8.14
C ASP A 82 7.36 20.85 8.08
N SER A 83 7.61 21.63 9.11
CA SER A 83 7.24 23.05 9.16
C SER A 83 7.93 23.93 8.11
N ASN A 84 8.92 23.40 7.38
CA ASN A 84 9.64 24.08 6.31
C ASN A 84 9.16 23.65 4.92
N GLY A 85 8.11 22.82 4.83
CA GLY A 85 7.56 22.35 3.56
C GLY A 85 8.38 21.23 2.91
N ARG A 86 9.28 20.57 3.65
CA ARG A 86 10.01 19.41 3.12
C ARG A 86 9.16 18.16 3.26
N THR A 87 8.89 17.50 2.13
CA THR A 87 8.12 16.26 2.08
C THR A 87 9.04 15.03 2.17
N TRP A 88 8.61 13.99 2.88
CA TRP A 88 9.22 12.66 2.82
C TRP A 88 8.15 11.56 2.83
N ALA A 89 8.53 10.38 2.33
CA ALA A 89 7.70 9.18 2.37
C ALA A 89 8.09 8.32 3.59
N SER A 90 7.17 8.18 4.54
CA SER A 90 7.34 7.34 5.73
C SER A 90 6.82 5.93 5.49
N LYS A 91 7.71 4.93 5.54
CA LYS A 91 7.34 3.53 5.34
C LYS A 91 6.43 3.04 6.47
N GLN A 92 5.27 2.50 6.09
CA GLN A 92 4.30 1.93 7.01
C GLN A 92 4.59 0.44 7.26
N LYS A 93 4.20 -0.03 8.45
CA LYS A 93 4.21 -1.47 8.75
C LYS A 93 3.00 -2.11 8.08
N SER A 94 3.23 -2.80 6.97
CA SER A 94 2.18 -3.59 6.33
C SER A 94 1.90 -4.85 7.17
N ILE A 95 0.71 -4.92 7.79
CA ILE A 95 0.23 -6.12 8.46
C ILE A 95 -0.47 -6.98 7.39
N THR A 96 0.28 -7.91 6.78
CA THR A 96 -0.28 -8.85 5.78
C THR A 96 -0.42 -10.27 6.31
N ASP A 97 -0.01 -10.52 7.56
CA ASP A 97 -0.06 -11.85 8.15
C ASP A 97 -1.52 -12.22 8.44
N ASN A 98 -1.98 -13.35 7.88
CA ASN A 98 -3.35 -13.89 7.97
C ASN A 98 -4.40 -13.30 7.01
N LEU A 99 -4.00 -12.80 5.85
CA LEU A 99 -4.95 -12.49 4.77
C LEU A 99 -5.63 -13.77 4.24
N ILE A 100 -6.95 -13.84 4.44
CA ILE A 100 -7.79 -14.89 3.88
C ILE A 100 -8.30 -14.41 2.53
N ASP A 101 -7.99 -15.16 1.47
CA ASP A 101 -8.60 -14.96 0.17
C ASP A 101 -9.98 -15.63 0.17
N LEU A 102 -11.03 -14.81 0.12
CA LEU A 102 -12.40 -15.30 0.26
C LEU A 102 -13.03 -15.47 -1.13
N PRO A 103 -13.60 -16.66 -1.43
CA PRO A 103 -14.24 -16.90 -2.71
C PRO A 103 -15.45 -15.98 -2.91
N GLY A 104 -15.65 -15.52 -4.15
CA GLY A 104 -16.75 -14.61 -4.49
C GLY A 104 -16.48 -13.12 -4.19
N LEU A 105 -15.30 -12.76 -3.68
CA LEU A 105 -14.81 -11.39 -3.73
C LEU A 105 -14.26 -11.08 -5.13
N PRO A 106 -14.41 -9.84 -5.64
CA PRO A 106 -13.92 -9.44 -6.95
C PRO A 106 -12.40 -9.23 -7.02
N THR A 107 -11.62 -9.83 -6.13
CA THR A 107 -10.17 -9.59 -6.01
C THR A 107 -9.45 -9.85 -7.33
N GLN A 108 -9.66 -11.03 -7.93
CA GLN A 108 -8.99 -11.39 -9.19
C GLN A 108 -9.42 -10.46 -10.33
N PHE A 109 -10.72 -10.16 -10.41
CA PHE A 109 -11.24 -9.21 -11.39
C PHE A 109 -10.56 -7.83 -11.27
N ILE A 110 -10.43 -7.29 -10.05
CA ILE A 110 -9.75 -6.01 -9.82
C ILE A 110 -8.28 -6.09 -10.22
N LEU A 111 -7.58 -7.17 -9.86
CA LEU A 111 -6.19 -7.39 -10.25
C LEU A 111 -6.02 -7.43 -11.77
N ASP A 112 -6.90 -8.11 -12.48
CA ASP A 112 -6.87 -8.17 -13.95
C ASP A 112 -7.06 -6.79 -14.55
N GLN A 113 -7.98 -5.97 -14.01
CA GLN A 113 -8.19 -4.59 -14.45
C GLN A 113 -6.97 -3.70 -14.20
N ILE A 114 -6.30 -3.87 -13.06
CA ILE A 114 -5.09 -3.12 -12.70
C ILE A 114 -3.92 -3.51 -13.62
N ASN A 115 -3.71 -4.81 -13.84
CA ASN A 115 -2.67 -5.31 -14.75
C ASN A 115 -2.91 -4.85 -16.19
N MET A 116 -4.17 -4.92 -16.64
CA MET A 116 -4.57 -4.40 -17.96
C MET A 116 -4.25 -2.91 -18.07
N PHE A 117 -4.57 -2.11 -17.06
CA PHE A 117 -4.28 -0.67 -17.04
C PHE A 117 -2.79 -0.36 -17.23
N TRP A 118 -1.91 -1.02 -16.48
CA TRP A 118 -0.47 -0.80 -16.61
C TRP A 118 0.09 -1.29 -17.95
N SER A 119 -0.48 -2.34 -18.53
CA SER A 119 -0.07 -2.83 -19.86
C SER A 119 -0.38 -1.88 -21.02
N LYS A 120 -1.19 -0.83 -20.80
CA LYS A 120 -1.70 0.06 -21.85
C LYS A 120 -1.01 1.43 -21.90
N GLY A 121 0.11 1.63 -21.19
CA GLY A 121 0.81 2.93 -21.13
C GLY A 121 1.11 3.55 -22.50
N GLU A 122 1.63 2.76 -23.44
CA GLU A 122 1.91 3.24 -24.82
C GLU A 122 0.65 3.71 -25.56
N GLU A 123 -0.49 3.07 -25.35
CA GLU A 123 -1.75 3.46 -25.97
C GLU A 123 -2.27 4.78 -25.39
N TYR A 124 -2.20 4.95 -24.05
CA TYR A 124 -2.52 6.24 -23.42
C TYR A 124 -1.63 7.36 -23.98
N ALA A 125 -0.32 7.12 -24.10
CA ALA A 125 0.63 8.08 -24.64
C ALA A 125 0.32 8.46 -26.10
N LYS A 126 -0.05 7.48 -26.93
CA LYS A 126 -0.42 7.71 -28.34
C LYS A 126 -1.61 8.64 -28.50
N TYR A 127 -2.61 8.56 -27.62
CA TYR A 127 -3.76 9.47 -27.64
C TYR A 127 -3.52 10.79 -26.87
N GLY A 128 -2.34 10.95 -26.24
CA GLY A 128 -2.06 12.09 -25.36
C GLY A 128 -2.93 12.10 -24.10
N TRP A 129 -3.40 10.93 -23.66
CA TRP A 129 -4.27 10.80 -22.50
C TRP A 129 -3.47 10.51 -21.24
N LEU A 130 -3.96 11.04 -20.13
CA LEU A 130 -3.43 10.73 -18.81
C LEU A 130 -3.75 9.27 -18.45
N GLN A 131 -2.72 8.46 -18.23
CA GLN A 131 -2.86 7.09 -17.76
C GLN A 131 -3.18 7.11 -16.26
N LYS A 132 -4.46 7.24 -15.92
CA LYS A 132 -4.96 7.08 -14.56
C LYS A 132 -6.12 6.10 -14.52
N ARG A 133 -6.32 5.46 -13.36
CA ARG A 133 -7.48 4.59 -13.14
C ARG A 133 -8.00 4.74 -11.73
N GLY A 134 -9.29 5.07 -11.59
CA GLY A 134 -9.99 5.11 -10.31
C GLY A 134 -10.82 3.86 -10.07
N ILE A 135 -10.69 3.25 -8.89
CA ILE A 135 -11.48 2.13 -8.40
C ILE A 135 -12.10 2.50 -7.06
N LEU A 136 -13.43 2.40 -6.93
CA LEU A 136 -14.15 2.67 -5.68
C LEU A 136 -14.85 1.41 -5.21
N LEU A 137 -14.59 1.00 -3.96
CA LEU A 137 -15.28 -0.10 -3.29
C LEU A 137 -16.33 0.48 -2.32
N TYR A 138 -17.60 0.14 -2.49
CA TYR A 138 -18.65 0.54 -1.55
C TYR A 138 -19.38 -0.67 -0.98
N GLY A 139 -20.03 -0.49 0.16
CA GLY A 139 -20.84 -1.51 0.81
C GLY A 139 -20.80 -1.37 2.31
N ASP A 140 -21.58 -2.18 3.01
CA ASP A 140 -21.66 -2.10 4.47
C ASP A 140 -20.34 -2.46 5.17
N PRO A 141 -20.14 -2.01 6.42
CA PRO A 141 -19.01 -2.44 7.24
C PRO A 141 -18.95 -3.97 7.36
N GLY A 142 -17.75 -4.54 7.17
CA GLY A 142 -17.54 -5.98 7.26
C GLY A 142 -17.82 -6.79 5.98
N CYS A 143 -18.08 -6.15 4.84
CA CYS A 143 -18.22 -6.82 3.53
C CYS A 143 -16.87 -7.14 2.83
N GLY A 144 -15.73 -6.92 3.49
CA GLY A 144 -14.41 -7.33 2.98
C GLY A 144 -13.64 -6.28 2.16
N LYS A 145 -14.05 -5.00 2.17
CA LYS A 145 -13.35 -3.90 1.48
C LYS A 145 -11.86 -3.82 1.84
N THR A 146 -11.55 -3.77 3.15
CA THR A 146 -10.17 -3.73 3.65
C THR A 146 -9.38 -5.01 3.34
N SER A 147 -10.04 -6.18 3.35
CA SER A 147 -9.40 -7.45 2.96
C SER A 147 -8.97 -7.43 1.48
N ILE A 148 -9.82 -6.94 0.58
CA ILE A 148 -9.49 -6.77 -0.84
C ILE A 148 -8.30 -5.84 -0.97
N ILE A 149 -8.32 -4.67 -0.33
CA ILE A 149 -7.21 -3.71 -0.35
C ILE A 149 -5.90 -4.35 0.08
N ALA A 150 -5.92 -5.12 1.16
CA ALA A 150 -4.72 -5.76 1.68
C ALA A 150 -4.17 -6.84 0.70
N LEU A 151 -5.03 -7.55 -0.02
CA LEU A 151 -4.61 -8.47 -1.10
C LEU A 151 -4.02 -7.71 -2.29
N LEU A 152 -4.62 -6.58 -2.69
CA LEU A 152 -4.11 -5.72 -3.77
C LEU A 152 -2.74 -5.12 -3.40
N LYS A 153 -2.58 -4.64 -2.15
CA LYS A 153 -1.30 -4.16 -1.60
C LYS A 153 -0.22 -5.23 -1.71
N ARG A 154 -0.52 -6.46 -1.25
CA ARG A 154 0.43 -7.59 -1.33
C ARG A 154 0.88 -7.87 -2.76
N GLN A 155 -0.07 -7.92 -3.70
CA GLN A 155 0.26 -8.15 -5.11
C GLN A 155 1.12 -7.03 -5.67
N LEU A 156 0.79 -5.78 -5.37
CA LEU A 156 1.53 -4.64 -5.89
C LEU A 156 2.96 -4.58 -5.35
N ILE A 157 3.18 -4.85 -4.06
CA ILE A 157 4.52 -4.97 -3.48
C ILE A 157 5.33 -6.06 -4.19
N GLY A 158 4.69 -7.18 -4.55
CA GLY A 158 5.32 -8.25 -5.34
C GLY A 158 5.75 -7.82 -6.75
N LEU A 159 5.08 -6.82 -7.33
CA LEU A 159 5.46 -6.16 -8.59
C LEU A 159 6.44 -4.99 -8.38
N ASN A 160 7.16 -5.03 -7.26
CA ASN A 160 7.99 -3.95 -6.76
C ASN A 160 7.19 -2.68 -6.42
N GLY A 161 5.88 -2.53 -6.63
CA GLY A 161 5.19 -1.24 -6.59
C GLY A 161 5.13 -0.48 -5.24
N LEU A 162 4.69 0.77 -5.32
CA LEU A 162 4.55 1.68 -4.19
C LEU A 162 3.07 1.91 -3.87
N ILE A 163 2.73 1.85 -2.58
CA ILE A 163 1.40 2.17 -2.07
C ILE A 163 1.45 3.43 -1.22
N PHE A 164 0.57 4.39 -1.49
CA PHE A 164 0.44 5.60 -0.67
C PHE A 164 -0.93 5.68 -0.02
N GLY A 165 -0.94 5.74 1.32
CA GLY A 165 -2.14 6.01 2.12
C GLY A 165 -2.32 7.51 2.39
N MET A 166 -3.38 7.85 3.11
CA MET A 166 -3.63 9.22 3.57
C MET A 166 -2.86 9.52 4.87
N GLY A 167 -2.03 10.57 4.83
CA GLY A 167 -1.39 11.17 6.00
C GLY A 167 -2.21 12.34 6.58
N GLU A 168 -1.65 13.04 7.57
CA GLU A 168 -2.34 14.12 8.28
C GLU A 168 -2.70 15.33 7.40
N GLY A 169 -1.89 15.67 6.39
CA GLY A 169 -2.21 16.77 5.46
C GLY A 169 -3.14 16.37 4.31
N GLY A 170 -3.62 15.13 4.29
CA GLY A 170 -4.66 14.65 3.37
C GLY A 170 -4.31 14.77 1.90
N TYR A 171 -5.28 15.16 1.07
CA TYR A 171 -5.18 15.10 -0.39
C TYR A 171 -4.09 16.03 -0.97
N SER A 172 -3.88 17.19 -0.36
CA SER A 172 -2.84 18.14 -0.78
C SER A 172 -1.44 17.52 -0.68
N GLN A 173 -1.13 16.87 0.45
CA GLN A 173 0.17 16.20 0.64
C GLN A 173 0.31 14.96 -0.23
N LEU A 174 -0.75 14.16 -0.34
CA LEU A 174 -0.77 13.00 -1.22
C LEU A 174 -0.47 13.39 -2.68
N THR A 175 -1.13 14.44 -3.17
CA THR A 175 -0.96 14.95 -4.54
C THR A 175 0.45 15.49 -4.76
N GLY A 176 0.99 16.25 -3.81
CA GLY A 176 2.35 16.78 -3.88
C GLY A 176 3.39 15.67 -3.94
N GLY A 177 3.33 14.71 -3.01
CA GLY A 177 4.26 13.59 -2.98
C GLY A 177 4.17 12.67 -4.19
N LEU A 178 2.97 12.45 -4.75
CA LEU A 178 2.81 11.67 -5.99
C LEU A 178 3.50 12.33 -7.19
N LYS A 179 3.54 13.66 -7.26
CA LYS A 179 4.31 14.37 -8.30
C LYS A 179 5.80 14.11 -8.14
N GLU A 180 6.33 14.21 -6.92
CA GLU A 180 7.73 13.90 -6.64
C GLU A 180 8.10 12.45 -7.00
N VAL A 181 7.22 11.50 -6.70
CA VAL A 181 7.38 10.10 -7.11
C VAL A 181 7.37 9.96 -8.63
N ARG A 182 6.56 10.73 -9.36
CA ARG A 182 6.54 10.68 -10.82
C ARG A 182 7.75 11.33 -11.46
N ASP A 183 8.26 12.39 -10.86
CA ASP A 183 9.50 13.05 -11.31
C ASP A 183 10.74 12.16 -11.09
N THR A 184 10.71 11.33 -10.03
CA THR A 184 11.86 10.48 -9.63
C THR A 184 11.76 9.05 -10.18
N GLU A 185 10.55 8.48 -10.20
CA GLU A 185 10.24 7.10 -10.59
C GLU A 185 9.01 7.06 -11.56
N PRO A 186 9.15 7.56 -12.80
CA PRO A 186 8.02 7.80 -13.72
C PRO A 186 7.24 6.52 -14.10
N GLU A 187 7.96 5.41 -14.32
CA GLU A 187 7.38 4.13 -14.76
C GLU A 187 6.94 3.24 -13.58
N ARG A 188 7.12 3.70 -12.34
CA ARG A 188 6.84 2.90 -11.16
C ARG A 188 5.35 2.57 -11.04
N PRO A 189 4.96 1.30 -10.83
CA PRO A 189 3.60 0.98 -10.43
C PRO A 189 3.28 1.65 -9.11
N VAL A 190 2.31 2.57 -9.11
CA VAL A 190 1.89 3.32 -7.92
C VAL A 190 0.39 3.15 -7.74
N MET A 191 0.00 2.89 -6.49
CA MET A 191 -1.39 2.82 -6.07
C MET A 191 -1.62 3.74 -4.87
N THR A 192 -2.69 4.53 -4.89
CA THR A 192 -3.15 5.24 -3.69
C THR A 192 -4.29 4.48 -3.03
N VAL A 193 -4.36 4.52 -1.69
CA VAL A 193 -5.44 3.90 -0.92
C VAL A 193 -6.05 4.94 0.03
N VAL A 194 -7.32 5.25 -0.18
CA VAL A 194 -8.13 6.09 0.70
C VAL A 194 -9.28 5.28 1.27
N GLU A 195 -9.15 4.82 2.51
CA GLU A 195 -10.25 4.13 3.20
C GLU A 195 -11.24 5.14 3.78
N ASP A 196 -12.52 4.81 3.73
CA ASP A 196 -13.65 5.60 4.25
C ASP A 196 -13.61 7.06 3.76
N ILE A 197 -13.63 7.25 2.44
CA ILE A 197 -13.49 8.57 1.79
C ILE A 197 -14.49 9.61 2.33
N GLU A 198 -15.66 9.18 2.78
CA GLU A 198 -16.66 10.04 3.43
C GLU A 198 -16.10 10.80 4.64
N THR A 199 -15.11 10.27 5.35
CA THR A 199 -14.50 10.93 6.51
C THR A 199 -13.76 12.23 6.15
N TYR A 200 -13.29 12.35 4.91
CA TYR A 200 -12.65 13.56 4.40
C TYR A 200 -13.66 14.53 3.77
N LEU A 201 -14.89 14.07 3.55
CA LEU A 201 -15.99 14.83 2.94
C LEU A 201 -17.03 15.27 3.98
N GLU A 202 -17.05 14.65 5.15
CA GLU A 202 -17.98 14.90 6.24
C GLU A 202 -17.18 15.14 7.54
N GLY A 203 -17.08 16.39 7.98
CA GLY A 203 -16.39 16.76 9.22
C GLY A 203 -16.91 18.08 9.82
N SER A 204 -16.75 18.24 11.13
CA SER A 204 -17.25 19.38 11.91
C SER A 204 -16.50 20.71 11.68
N ASN A 205 -15.37 20.67 10.97
CA ASN A 205 -14.56 21.86 10.65
C ASN A 205 -14.69 22.20 9.15
N GLY A 206 -15.74 22.94 8.78
CA GLY A 206 -16.16 23.15 7.39
C GLY A 206 -15.12 23.72 6.42
N SER A 207 -14.12 24.48 6.88
CA SER A 207 -13.06 25.02 6.00
C SER A 207 -12.06 23.96 5.54
N ASN A 208 -11.74 22.98 6.39
CA ASN A 208 -10.84 21.88 6.01
C ASN A 208 -11.54 20.89 5.08
N VAL A 209 -12.84 20.65 5.29
CA VAL A 209 -13.63 19.71 4.47
C VAL A 209 -13.73 20.21 3.02
N ALA A 210 -14.10 21.48 2.82
CA ALA A 210 -14.24 22.03 1.46
C ALA A 210 -12.91 22.00 0.68
N ARG A 211 -11.78 22.22 1.37
CA ARG A 211 -10.45 22.09 0.77
C ARG A 211 -10.13 20.64 0.42
N GLN A 212 -10.32 19.71 1.36
CA GLN A 212 -10.06 18.28 1.11
C GLN A 212 -10.92 17.74 -0.03
N GLU A 213 -12.20 18.13 -0.09
CA GLU A 213 -13.10 17.78 -1.20
C GLU A 213 -12.57 18.34 -2.53
N LYS A 214 -12.22 19.62 -2.59
CA LYS A 214 -11.65 20.23 -3.81
C LYS A 214 -10.38 19.50 -4.26
N ASP A 215 -9.46 19.24 -3.34
CA ASP A 215 -8.18 18.59 -3.64
C ASP A 215 -8.40 17.13 -4.10
N ALA A 216 -9.37 16.43 -3.50
CA ALA A 216 -9.79 15.10 -3.94
C ALA A 216 -10.34 15.10 -5.37
N LEU A 217 -11.24 16.05 -5.67
CA LEU A 217 -11.84 16.20 -6.99
C LEU A 217 -10.77 16.48 -8.05
N ALA A 218 -9.84 17.41 -7.79
CA ALA A 218 -8.73 17.72 -8.70
C ALA A 218 -7.84 16.50 -8.98
N LEU A 219 -7.56 15.70 -7.95
CA LEU A 219 -6.77 14.47 -8.07
C LEU A 219 -7.49 13.46 -8.97
N TYR A 220 -8.75 13.14 -8.67
CA TYR A 220 -9.49 12.13 -9.42
C TYR A 220 -9.90 12.58 -10.82
N ASP A 221 -10.13 13.87 -11.05
CA ASP A 221 -10.37 14.44 -12.39
C ASP A 221 -9.08 14.45 -13.24
N GLY A 222 -7.91 14.32 -12.61
CA GLY A 222 -6.62 14.34 -13.29
C GLY A 222 -6.13 15.76 -13.62
N GLU A 223 -6.68 16.78 -12.96
CA GLU A 223 -6.23 18.17 -13.11
C GLU A 223 -4.75 18.33 -12.72
N ASN A 224 -4.26 17.48 -11.81
CA ASN A 224 -2.87 17.50 -11.36
C ASN A 224 -1.88 16.83 -12.32
N GLN A 225 -2.34 16.22 -13.42
CA GLN A 225 -1.53 15.58 -14.47
C GLN A 225 -0.55 14.49 -13.93
N ILE A 226 -0.96 13.79 -12.87
CA ILE A 226 -0.18 12.70 -12.28
C ILE A 226 -0.43 11.43 -13.09
N ASN A 227 0.58 11.00 -13.85
CA ASN A 227 0.46 9.89 -14.80
C ASN A 227 0.68 8.52 -14.14
N ASN A 228 0.29 7.43 -14.78
CA ASN A 228 0.56 6.05 -14.39
C ASN A 228 0.10 5.65 -12.95
N VAL A 229 -1.01 6.20 -12.43
CA VAL A 229 -1.47 5.90 -11.04
C VAL A 229 -2.82 5.17 -11.02
N VAL A 230 -2.91 4.16 -10.15
CA VAL A 230 -4.19 3.53 -9.76
C VAL A 230 -4.66 4.14 -8.43
N HIS A 231 -5.85 4.71 -8.41
CA HIS A 231 -6.46 5.21 -7.19
C HIS A 231 -7.51 4.23 -6.67
N ILE A 232 -7.36 3.77 -5.44
CA ILE A 232 -8.36 2.95 -4.75
C ILE A 232 -8.95 3.76 -3.61
N ALA A 233 -10.27 3.82 -3.56
CA ALA A 233 -11.01 4.39 -2.45
C ALA A 233 -12.06 3.41 -1.92
N THR A 234 -12.45 3.56 -0.65
CA THR A 234 -13.59 2.84 -0.07
C THR A 234 -14.62 3.80 0.52
N THR A 235 -15.88 3.35 0.60
CA THR A 235 -16.92 4.07 1.35
C THR A 235 -17.93 3.12 1.98
N ASN A 236 -18.40 3.45 3.20
CA ASN A 236 -19.56 2.81 3.81
C ASN A 236 -20.85 3.64 3.60
N LYS A 237 -20.73 4.85 3.02
CA LYS A 237 -21.84 5.79 2.78
C LYS A 237 -21.93 6.16 1.30
N PRO A 238 -22.38 5.23 0.43
CA PRO A 238 -22.43 5.48 -1.01
C PRO A 238 -23.29 6.70 -1.36
N ASP A 239 -24.34 6.99 -0.59
CA ASP A 239 -25.19 8.17 -0.74
C ASP A 239 -24.43 9.51 -0.62
N VAL A 240 -23.47 9.58 0.30
CA VAL A 240 -22.62 10.76 0.53
C VAL A 240 -21.66 10.98 -0.65
N VAL A 241 -21.16 9.90 -1.22
CA VAL A 241 -20.08 9.92 -2.23
C VAL A 241 -20.64 9.90 -3.66
N ALA A 242 -21.91 9.51 -3.84
CA ALA A 242 -22.50 9.21 -5.14
C ALA A 242 -22.45 10.38 -6.13
N ASP A 243 -23.03 11.52 -5.76
CA ASP A 243 -23.16 12.67 -6.68
C ASP A 243 -21.81 13.35 -6.98
N ARG A 244 -20.89 13.26 -6.02
CA ARG A 244 -19.58 13.89 -6.07
C ARG A 244 -18.54 13.04 -6.76
N PHE A 245 -18.62 11.72 -6.73
CA PHE A 245 -17.57 10.88 -7.31
C PHE A 245 -18.13 9.75 -8.17
N MET A 246 -19.08 8.94 -7.68
CA MET A 246 -19.54 7.74 -8.39
C MET A 246 -20.27 8.04 -9.71
N LYS A 247 -21.11 9.07 -9.73
CA LYS A 247 -21.96 9.42 -10.90
C LYS A 247 -21.23 10.25 -11.95
N ARG A 248 -19.98 10.63 -11.71
CA ARG A 248 -19.21 11.53 -12.56
C ARG A 248 -18.19 10.72 -13.36
N PRO A 249 -18.39 10.58 -14.70
CA PRO A 249 -17.45 9.85 -15.55
C PRO A 249 -16.04 10.41 -15.40
N GLY A 250 -15.05 9.51 -15.40
CA GLY A 250 -13.65 9.88 -15.34
C GLY A 250 -13.05 10.05 -13.95
N ARG A 251 -13.82 10.01 -12.85
CA ARG A 251 -13.27 9.99 -11.47
C ARG A 251 -12.94 8.58 -11.01
N PHE A 252 -13.96 7.74 -10.92
CA PHE A 252 -13.84 6.32 -10.66
C PHE A 252 -14.37 5.56 -11.87
N ASP A 253 -13.45 4.94 -12.62
CA ASP A 253 -13.74 4.14 -13.81
C ASP A 253 -14.39 2.80 -13.45
N LEU A 254 -14.15 2.33 -12.23
CA LEU A 254 -14.68 1.06 -11.74
C LEU A 254 -15.30 1.28 -10.36
N VAL A 255 -16.61 1.16 -10.27
CA VAL A 255 -17.35 1.28 -9.01
C VAL A 255 -17.91 -0.09 -8.65
N ILE A 256 -17.46 -0.66 -7.53
CA ILE A 256 -17.74 -2.04 -7.14
C ILE A 256 -18.50 -2.04 -5.82
N GLY A 257 -19.72 -2.56 -5.87
CA GLY A 257 -20.55 -2.79 -4.68
C GLY A 257 -20.24 -4.15 -4.08
N LEU A 258 -19.88 -4.17 -2.80
CA LEU A 258 -19.73 -5.39 -2.01
C LEU A 258 -20.95 -5.58 -1.14
N HIS A 259 -21.60 -6.73 -1.27
CA HIS A 259 -22.75 -7.10 -0.48
C HIS A 259 -22.38 -8.12 0.60
N SER A 260 -23.40 -8.77 1.16
CA SER A 260 -23.17 -9.86 2.11
C SER A 260 -22.27 -10.94 1.48
N PRO A 261 -21.36 -11.54 2.28
CA PRO A 261 -20.50 -12.61 1.80
C PRO A 261 -21.34 -13.76 1.24
N THR A 262 -20.84 -14.43 0.20
CA THR A 262 -21.47 -15.64 -0.34
C THR A 262 -21.41 -16.79 0.66
N GLU A 263 -22.20 -17.83 0.42
CA GLU A 263 -22.13 -19.07 1.20
C GLU A 263 -20.69 -19.64 1.25
N ALA A 264 -20.03 -19.71 0.10
CA ALA A 264 -18.65 -20.18 -0.01
C ALA A 264 -17.68 -19.30 0.79
N ALA A 265 -17.85 -17.97 0.75
CA ALA A 265 -17.03 -17.05 1.54
C ALA A 265 -17.20 -17.29 3.03
N ARG A 266 -18.44 -17.48 3.51
CA ARG A 266 -18.74 -17.75 4.92
C ARG A 266 -18.10 -19.06 5.38
N ARG A 267 -18.15 -20.12 4.56
CA ARG A 267 -17.51 -21.42 4.84
C ARG A 267 -15.99 -21.27 5.01
N VAL A 268 -15.29 -20.75 3.99
CA VAL A 268 -13.83 -20.58 4.02
C VAL A 268 -13.39 -19.69 5.19
N TYR A 269 -14.17 -18.64 5.48
CA TYR A 269 -13.88 -17.79 6.64
C TYR A 269 -13.98 -18.56 7.97
N LEU A 270 -15.05 -19.32 8.17
CA LEU A 270 -15.27 -20.13 9.39
C LEU A 270 -14.16 -21.17 9.59
N GLU A 271 -13.81 -21.91 8.53
CA GLU A 271 -12.71 -22.88 8.56
C GLU A 271 -11.40 -22.24 9.01
N SER A 272 -11.10 -21.05 8.48
CA SER A 272 -9.90 -20.29 8.83
C SER A 272 -9.90 -19.81 10.27
N ILE A 273 -10.98 -19.16 10.74
CA ILE A 273 -11.02 -18.61 12.11
C ILE A 273 -11.12 -19.69 13.18
N CYS A 274 -11.74 -20.83 12.88
CA CYS A 274 -11.83 -21.98 13.78
C CYS A 274 -10.58 -22.87 13.71
N LYS A 275 -9.64 -22.59 12.80
CA LYS A 275 -8.41 -23.37 12.60
C LYS A 275 -8.68 -24.87 12.43
N GLY A 276 -9.76 -25.21 11.71
CA GLY A 276 -10.21 -26.59 11.51
C GLY A 276 -10.83 -27.29 12.74
N ASN A 277 -11.05 -26.59 13.86
CA ASN A 277 -11.68 -27.17 15.06
C ASN A 277 -13.22 -27.05 15.04
N ILE A 278 -13.82 -27.16 13.87
CA ILE A 278 -15.27 -27.09 13.65
C ILE A 278 -15.69 -28.22 12.72
N SER A 279 -16.80 -28.89 13.03
CA SER A 279 -17.30 -29.97 12.16
C SER A 279 -18.05 -29.42 10.94
N GLU A 280 -18.07 -30.17 9.84
CA GLU A 280 -18.85 -29.79 8.64
C GLU A 280 -20.32 -29.52 8.95
N ALA A 281 -20.94 -30.33 9.82
CA ALA A 281 -22.33 -30.12 10.23
C ALA A 281 -22.53 -28.76 10.93
N GLN A 282 -21.59 -28.34 11.78
CA GLN A 282 -21.65 -27.03 12.44
C GLN A 282 -21.39 -25.88 11.47
N ILE A 283 -20.47 -26.06 10.51
CA ILE A 283 -20.25 -25.08 9.44
C ILE A 283 -21.54 -24.88 8.67
N ASP A 284 -22.17 -25.96 8.19
CA ASP A 284 -23.41 -25.91 7.40
C ASP A 284 -24.54 -25.20 8.16
N GLU A 285 -24.68 -25.49 9.45
CA GLU A 285 -25.68 -24.88 10.34
C GLU A 285 -25.46 -23.36 10.46
N ILE A 286 -24.22 -22.94 10.76
CA ILE A 286 -23.85 -21.52 10.90
C ILE A 286 -24.02 -20.80 9.56
N VAL A 287 -23.52 -21.38 8.46
CA VAL A 287 -23.53 -20.78 7.12
C VAL A 287 -24.97 -20.56 6.63
N THR A 288 -25.88 -21.50 6.92
CA THR A 288 -27.30 -21.39 6.59
C THR A 288 -27.97 -20.32 7.44
N ALA A 289 -27.76 -20.34 8.76
CA ALA A 289 -28.42 -19.42 9.69
C ALA A 289 -27.93 -17.96 9.55
N SER A 290 -26.69 -17.78 9.10
CA SER A 290 -26.02 -16.48 8.96
C SER A 290 -26.25 -15.75 7.65
N LYS A 291 -27.11 -16.28 6.76
CA LYS A 291 -27.45 -15.61 5.50
C LYS A 291 -27.85 -14.14 5.71
N GLY A 292 -27.25 -13.26 4.91
CA GLY A 292 -27.46 -11.81 4.96
C GLY A 292 -26.69 -11.07 6.08
N LEU A 293 -25.81 -11.75 6.81
CA LEU A 293 -24.91 -11.11 7.78
C LEU A 293 -23.52 -10.93 7.17
N SER A 294 -22.84 -9.84 7.55
CA SER A 294 -21.45 -9.58 7.15
C SER A 294 -20.45 -10.56 7.77
N LEU A 295 -19.23 -10.60 7.23
CA LEU A 295 -18.16 -11.47 7.74
C LEU A 295 -17.80 -11.18 9.20
N ALA A 296 -17.97 -9.92 9.65
CA ALA A 296 -17.72 -9.53 11.03
C ALA A 296 -18.59 -10.32 12.03
N TYR A 297 -19.82 -10.68 11.63
CA TYR A 297 -20.71 -11.48 12.46
C TYR A 297 -20.30 -12.95 12.55
N MET A 298 -19.55 -13.49 11.57
CA MET A 298 -19.17 -14.91 11.59
C MET A 298 -18.30 -15.25 12.80
N ARG A 299 -17.36 -14.37 13.14
CA ARG A 299 -16.51 -14.55 14.33
C ARG A 299 -17.33 -14.50 15.61
N GLU A 300 -18.30 -13.59 15.69
CA GLU A 300 -19.18 -13.47 16.86
C GLU A 300 -20.11 -14.68 17.01
N ILE A 301 -20.65 -15.19 15.90
CA ILE A 301 -21.46 -16.42 15.90
C ILE A 301 -20.61 -17.61 16.35
N ALA A 302 -19.42 -17.79 15.77
CA ALA A 302 -18.52 -18.87 16.14
C ALA A 302 -18.15 -18.80 17.63
N SER A 303 -17.81 -17.62 18.15
CA SER A 303 -17.53 -17.41 19.57
C SER A 303 -18.73 -17.76 20.46
N THR A 304 -19.91 -17.22 20.14
CA THR A 304 -21.10 -17.35 20.98
C THR A 304 -21.69 -18.76 20.96
N TYR A 305 -21.75 -19.38 19.78
CA TYR A 305 -22.31 -20.72 19.61
C TYR A 305 -21.31 -21.81 20.03
N LEU A 306 -20.07 -21.78 19.51
CA LEU A 306 -19.13 -22.88 19.69
C LEU A 306 -18.36 -22.80 21.01
N VAL A 307 -18.09 -21.59 21.52
CA VAL A 307 -17.30 -21.40 22.75
C VAL A 307 -18.21 -21.18 23.96
N LEU A 308 -19.21 -20.30 23.86
CA LEU A 308 -20.12 -20.01 24.98
C LEU A 308 -21.29 -20.99 25.09
N GLY A 309 -21.51 -21.84 24.08
CA GLY A 309 -22.57 -22.86 24.09
C GLY A 309 -24.00 -22.29 24.04
N ILE A 310 -24.16 -21.03 23.63
CA ILE A 310 -25.49 -20.42 23.48
C ILE A 310 -26.14 -20.98 22.20
N PRO A 311 -27.41 -21.37 22.21
CA PRO A 311 -28.08 -21.90 21.02
C PRO A 311 -27.94 -20.98 19.81
N LEU A 312 -27.66 -21.56 18.63
CA LEU A 312 -27.43 -20.80 17.40
C LEU A 312 -28.61 -19.87 17.06
N GLN A 313 -29.84 -20.34 17.23
CA GLN A 313 -31.04 -19.53 16.95
C GLN A 313 -31.14 -18.29 17.84
N GLU A 314 -30.78 -18.42 19.12
CA GLU A 314 -30.74 -17.29 20.06
C GLU A 314 -29.64 -16.29 19.67
N THR A 315 -28.46 -16.80 19.33
CA THR A 315 -27.32 -16.00 18.85
C THR A 315 -27.71 -15.18 17.62
N ILE A 316 -28.29 -15.83 16.59
CA ILE A 316 -28.69 -15.17 15.35
C ILE A 316 -29.81 -14.14 15.59
N ALA A 317 -30.80 -14.47 16.43
CA ALA A 317 -31.87 -13.52 16.77
C ALA A 317 -31.31 -12.26 17.46
N ARG A 318 -30.37 -12.44 18.39
CA ARG A 318 -29.68 -11.34 19.07
C ARG A 318 -28.88 -10.48 18.11
N LEU A 319 -28.10 -11.10 17.22
CA LEU A 319 -27.26 -10.37 16.26
C LEU A 319 -28.10 -9.62 15.22
N ARG A 320 -29.18 -10.22 14.71
CA ARG A 320 -30.12 -9.55 13.80
C ARG A 320 -30.82 -8.37 14.45
N LYS A 321 -31.15 -8.44 15.74
CA LYS A 321 -31.72 -7.31 16.49
C LYS A 321 -30.73 -6.13 16.61
N ASN A 322 -29.44 -6.44 16.75
CA ASN A 322 -28.36 -5.45 16.82
C ASN A 322 -27.96 -4.92 15.43
N SER A 323 -28.20 -5.69 14.36
CA SER A 323 -27.96 -5.35 12.96
C SER A 323 -28.87 -4.22 12.41
N LYS A 324 -29.58 -3.47 13.27
CA LYS A 324 -30.29 -2.24 12.86
C LYS A 324 -29.39 -1.16 12.23
N GLN A 325 -28.08 -1.39 12.16
CA GLN A 325 -27.19 -0.71 11.22
C GLN A 325 -27.43 -1.27 9.79
N ASN A 326 -28.28 -0.59 9.03
CA ASN A 326 -28.20 -0.36 7.58
C ASN A 326 -27.83 -1.50 6.60
N PHE A 327 -27.96 -2.79 6.93
CA PHE A 327 -28.16 -3.82 5.90
C PHE A 327 -29.55 -3.64 5.28
N THR A 328 -29.77 -2.52 4.60
CA THR A 328 -31.04 -2.14 4.01
C THR A 328 -31.09 -2.51 2.54
N LYS A 329 -32.07 -3.38 2.25
CA LYS A 329 -32.90 -3.51 1.05
C LYS A 329 -32.54 -4.52 -0.04
N THR A 330 -31.37 -5.14 -0.06
CA THR A 330 -31.10 -6.16 -1.09
C THR A 330 -30.64 -7.48 -0.47
N ASN A 331 -31.36 -8.57 -0.72
CA ASN A 331 -30.93 -9.96 -0.43
C ASN A 331 -29.80 -10.40 -1.38
N LYS A 332 -28.96 -9.46 -1.84
CA LYS A 332 -27.85 -9.70 -2.77
C LYS A 332 -26.66 -10.23 -1.98
N GLU A 333 -26.02 -11.26 -2.53
CA GLU A 333 -24.74 -11.77 -2.06
C GLU A 333 -23.69 -11.56 -3.15
N GLY A 334 -22.41 -11.47 -2.77
CA GLY A 334 -21.32 -11.25 -3.72
C GLY A 334 -21.08 -9.78 -4.03
N PHE A 335 -20.79 -9.46 -5.29
CA PHE A 335 -20.47 -8.11 -5.73
C PHE A 335 -21.22 -7.71 -6.99
N GLU A 336 -21.39 -6.41 -7.18
CA GLU A 336 -21.86 -5.81 -8.42
C GLU A 336 -20.83 -4.83 -8.97
N VAL A 337 -20.71 -4.77 -10.30
CA VAL A 337 -19.87 -3.79 -11.00
C VAL A 337 -20.80 -2.82 -11.69
N GLY A 338 -20.67 -1.54 -11.39
CA GLY A 338 -21.50 -0.50 -11.99
C GLY A 338 -20.68 0.71 -12.44
N PHE A 339 -21.22 1.42 -13.42
CA PHE A 339 -20.93 2.83 -13.61
C PHE A 339 -22.07 3.60 -12.95
N GLY A 340 -21.86 4.08 -11.73
CA GLY A 340 -22.78 4.98 -11.04
C GLY A 340 -24.27 4.57 -11.10
N LEU A 341 -24.65 3.61 -10.25
CA LEU A 341 -26.05 3.29 -9.89
C LEU A 341 -26.95 2.93 -11.08
N ASN A 342 -27.18 1.63 -11.28
CA ASN A 342 -28.37 1.20 -12.00
C ASN A 342 -29.60 1.76 -11.28
N LYS A 343 -30.31 2.66 -11.98
CA LYS A 343 -31.64 3.12 -11.63
C LYS A 343 -32.59 1.92 -11.62
N GLU A 344 -33.30 1.74 -10.51
CA GLU A 344 -34.73 1.44 -10.56
C GLU A 344 -35.48 2.65 -10.02
#